data_AF-A0A922YAP1-F1
#
_entry.id   AF-A0A922YAP1-F1
#
_cell.length_a   1.000
_cell.length_b   1.000
_cell.length_c   1.000
_cell.angle_alpha   90.00
_cell.angle_beta   90.00
_cell.angle_gamma   90.00
#
_symmetry.space_group_name_H-M   'P 1'
#
loop_
_entity.id
_entity.type
_entity.pdbx_description
1 polymer ?
#
loop_
_entity_poly.entity_id
_entity_poly.type
_entity_poly.pdbx_seq_one_letter_code
_entity_poly.pdbx_strand_id
1 'polypeptide(L)'
;MLNYIARRLALMVPTLFGILLISFVIVQFAPGGPVERIISQLNNPNSGAAERVGGGSGGDAGAQAMDSGSAYRGAQGLDPAFIKELEKQFGFDKPAHERFLKMLKDYATFDFGRSYFRDAPVLQLIKEKLPVSITLGLWMTLLSYAISIPLGIRKAVKDGSRFD
;
A
#
# COMPACT_ATOMS: atom_id res chain seq x y z
N MET A 1 -5.47 34.67 -11.93
CA MET A 1 -4.68 33.42 -11.88
C MET A 1 -4.30 33.00 -10.45
N LEU A 2 -3.66 33.85 -9.63
CA LEU A 2 -3.28 33.51 -8.25
C LEU A 2 -4.46 33.07 -7.36
N ASN A 3 -5.60 33.75 -7.42
CA ASN A 3 -6.77 33.39 -6.62
C ASN A 3 -7.37 32.02 -7.01
N TYR A 4 -7.25 31.63 -8.28
CA TYR A 4 -7.66 30.30 -8.76
C TYR A 4 -6.71 29.20 -8.28
N ILE A 5 -5.40 29.46 -8.35
CA ILE A 5 -4.36 28.53 -7.87
C ILE A 5 -4.50 28.33 -6.35
N ALA A 6 -4.68 29.42 -5.59
CA ALA A 6 -4.90 29.38 -4.14
C ALA A 6 -6.17 28.61 -3.78
N ARG A 7 -7.30 28.84 -4.47
CA ARG A 7 -8.53 28.09 -4.25
C ARG A 7 -8.36 26.60 -4.55
N ARG A 8 -7.61 26.25 -5.60
CA ARG A 8 -7.34 24.86 -5.97
C ARG A 8 -6.41 24.17 -4.97
N LEU A 9 -5.36 24.84 -4.50
CA LEU A 9 -4.47 24.36 -3.43
C LEU A 9 -5.21 24.20 -2.11
N ALA A 10 -6.04 25.17 -1.74
CA ALA A 10 -6.87 25.09 -0.54
C ALA A 10 -7.85 23.90 -0.60
N LEU A 11 -8.41 23.60 -1.77
CA LEU A 11 -9.28 22.44 -1.97
C LEU A 11 -8.52 21.10 -1.98
N MET A 12 -7.20 21.07 -2.20
CA MET A 12 -6.41 19.83 -2.08
C MET A 12 -6.27 19.37 -0.64
N VAL A 13 -6.23 20.28 0.34
CA VAL A 13 -6.03 19.92 1.75
C VAL A 13 -7.20 19.08 2.29
N PRO A 14 -8.48 19.48 2.11
CA PRO A 14 -9.63 18.68 2.51
C PRO A 14 -9.72 17.34 1.78
N THR A 15 -9.40 17.29 0.48
CA THR A 15 -9.48 16.04 -0.30
C THR A 15 -8.40 15.06 0.13
N LEU A 16 -7.16 15.53 0.33
CA LEU A 16 -6.08 14.72 0.87
C LEU A 16 -6.41 14.22 2.27
N PHE A 17 -6.91 15.09 3.15
CA PHE A 17 -7.33 14.70 4.48
C PHE A 17 -8.42 13.62 4.46
N GLY A 18 -9.44 13.79 3.60
CA GLY A 18 -10.52 12.82 3.42
C GLY A 18 -10.00 11.46 2.96
N ILE A 19 -9.14 11.43 1.93
CA ILE A 19 -8.56 10.18 1.42
C ILE A 19 -7.67 9.52 2.50
N LEU A 20 -6.83 10.29 3.20
CA LEU A 20 -5.99 9.78 4.28
C LEU A 20 -6.81 9.21 5.44
N LEU A 21 -7.90 9.88 5.83
CA LEU A 21 -8.80 9.40 6.86
C LEU A 21 -9.46 8.09 6.44
N ILE A 22 -9.98 8.01 5.22
CA ILE A 22 -10.58 6.78 4.68
C ILE A 22 -9.53 5.66 4.63
N SER A 23 -8.32 5.92 4.11
CA SER A 23 -7.25 4.93 4.09
C SER A 23 -6.84 4.48 5.49
N PHE A 24 -6.77 5.39 6.46
CA PHE A 24 -6.45 5.07 7.85
C PHE A 24 -7.53 4.18 8.48
N VAL A 25 -8.80 4.51 8.29
CA VAL A 25 -9.94 3.72 8.73
C VAL A 25 -9.88 2.32 8.11
N ILE A 26 -9.68 2.21 6.80
CA ILE A 26 -9.56 0.91 6.12
C ILE A 26 -8.42 0.08 6.72
N VAL A 27 -7.26 0.67 6.95
CA VAL A 27 -6.10 -0.04 7.55
C VAL A 27 -6.37 -0.44 9.00
N GLN A 28 -7.13 0.36 9.76
CA GLN A 28 -7.44 0.07 11.15
C GLN A 28 -8.54 -0.99 11.32
N PHE A 29 -9.46 -1.11 10.35
CA PHE A 29 -10.49 -2.14 10.32
C PHE A 29 -10.09 -3.40 9.54
N ALA A 30 -8.98 -3.39 8.81
CA ALA A 30 -8.46 -4.56 8.13
C ALA A 30 -7.98 -5.62 9.14
N PRO A 31 -8.56 -6.83 9.18
CA PRO A 31 -8.10 -7.90 10.06
C PRO A 31 -6.66 -8.32 9.69
N GLY A 32 -5.78 -8.45 10.69
CA GLY A 32 -4.35 -8.76 10.50
C GLY A 32 -3.44 -7.54 10.47
N GLY A 33 -3.31 -6.87 11.62
CA GLY A 33 -2.44 -5.71 11.78
C GLY A 33 -0.94 -6.02 11.55
N PRO A 34 -0.07 -5.00 11.41
CA PRO A 34 1.36 -5.19 11.19
C PRO A 34 2.04 -6.07 12.24
N VAL A 35 1.61 -5.94 13.50
CA VAL A 35 2.10 -6.74 14.64
C VAL A 35 1.73 -8.21 14.49
N GLU A 36 0.50 -8.50 14.07
CA GLU A 36 0.01 -9.85 13.74
C GLU A 36 0.89 -10.52 12.68
N ARG A 37 1.27 -9.77 11.64
CA ARG A 37 2.10 -10.29 10.55
C ARG A 37 3.51 -10.62 11.03
N ILE A 38 4.08 -9.78 11.88
CA ILE A 38 5.41 -10.01 12.46
C ILE A 38 5.39 -11.22 13.39
N ILE A 39 4.38 -11.34 14.25
CA ILE A 39 4.17 -12.51 15.11
C ILE A 39 3.98 -13.77 14.26
N SER A 40 3.24 -13.69 13.14
CA SER A 40 3.07 -14.84 12.24
C SER A 40 4.37 -15.25 11.53
N GLN A 41 5.25 -14.30 11.20
CA GLN A 41 6.57 -14.57 10.62
C GLN A 41 7.53 -15.19 11.64
N LEU A 42 7.52 -14.71 12.89
CA LEU A 42 8.36 -15.21 13.98
C LEU A 42 7.95 -16.60 14.46
N ASN A 43 6.64 -16.88 14.51
CA ASN A 43 6.12 -18.20 14.90
C ASN A 43 6.21 -19.24 13.78
N ASN A 44 6.38 -18.82 12.54
CA ASN A 44 6.43 -19.72 11.39
C ASN A 44 7.70 -19.54 10.55
N PRO A 45 8.92 -19.69 11.14
CA PRO A 45 10.18 -19.56 10.41
C PRO A 45 10.37 -20.62 9.32
N ASN A 46 9.54 -21.69 9.31
CA ASN A 46 9.63 -22.80 8.35
C ASN A 46 8.50 -22.86 7.29
N SER A 47 7.41 -22.08 7.40
CA SER A 47 6.35 -22.12 6.38
C SER A 47 6.72 -21.40 5.09
N GLY A 48 7.57 -20.37 5.16
CA GLY A 48 8.04 -19.64 3.99
C GLY A 48 8.95 -20.46 3.06
N ALA A 49 9.53 -21.56 3.55
CA ALA A 49 10.39 -22.47 2.77
C ALA A 49 9.64 -23.75 2.34
N ALA A 50 8.71 -24.24 3.17
CA ALA A 50 7.92 -25.44 2.86
C ALA A 50 6.90 -25.23 1.71
N GLU A 51 6.28 -24.05 1.61
CA GLU A 51 5.36 -23.73 0.49
C GLU A 51 6.05 -23.62 -0.87
N ARG A 52 7.36 -23.34 -0.89
CA ARG A 52 8.12 -23.14 -2.14
C ARG A 52 8.80 -24.43 -2.62
N VAL A 53 8.92 -25.44 -1.75
CA VAL A 53 9.62 -26.71 -2.03
C VAL A 53 8.65 -27.88 -2.19
N GLY A 54 7.44 -27.81 -1.62
CA GLY A 54 6.44 -28.88 -1.67
C GLY A 54 5.45 -28.77 -2.82
N GLY A 55 5.90 -28.89 -4.06
CA GLY A 55 5.02 -29.31 -5.14
C GLY A 55 4.61 -30.78 -4.90
N GLY A 56 3.48 -31.03 -4.23
CA GLY A 56 3.00 -32.40 -4.02
C GLY A 56 1.89 -32.55 -2.98
N SER A 57 0.71 -32.95 -3.48
CA SER A 57 -0.45 -33.55 -2.80
C SER A 57 -0.37 -33.94 -1.30
N GLY A 58 -1.37 -33.49 -0.55
CA GLY A 58 -1.80 -34.04 0.75
C GLY A 58 -2.58 -32.94 1.48
N GLY A 59 -3.91 -32.92 1.52
CA GLY A 59 -4.77 -33.95 2.08
C GLY A 59 -5.37 -33.37 3.37
N ASP A 60 -6.69 -33.25 3.41
CA ASP A 60 -7.53 -32.98 4.59
C ASP A 60 -7.62 -31.54 5.12
N ALA A 61 -8.33 -30.69 4.38
CA ALA A 61 -9.07 -29.56 4.95
C ALA A 61 -10.41 -30.05 5.55
N GLY A 62 -10.31 -30.76 6.68
CA GLY A 62 -11.45 -31.12 7.52
C GLY A 62 -12.01 -29.89 8.24
N ALA A 63 -13.32 -29.70 8.09
CA ALA A 63 -14.11 -28.66 8.73
C ALA A 63 -13.89 -28.60 10.26
N GLN A 64 -13.73 -27.38 10.80
CA GLN A 64 -14.14 -27.10 12.19
C GLN A 64 -14.40 -25.61 12.42
N ALA A 65 -15.70 -25.33 12.51
CA ALA A 65 -16.41 -24.50 13.47
C ALA A 65 -15.87 -23.10 13.84
N MET A 66 -16.72 -22.13 13.48
CA MET A 66 -16.88 -20.79 14.00
C MET A 66 -16.90 -20.77 15.55
N ASP A 67 -15.87 -20.20 16.18
CA ASP A 67 -15.90 -19.78 17.58
C ASP A 67 -15.49 -18.32 17.70
N SER A 68 -16.36 -17.55 18.33
CA SER A 68 -16.33 -16.10 18.43
C SER A 68 -15.54 -15.71 19.67
N GLY A 69 -14.22 -15.67 19.54
CA GLY A 69 -13.31 -15.30 20.63
C GLY A 69 -11.88 -15.18 20.10
N SER A 70 -11.62 -14.14 19.30
CA SER A 70 -10.35 -13.92 18.59
C SER A 70 -9.20 -13.49 19.52
N ALA A 71 -8.87 -14.30 20.51
CA ALA A 71 -7.54 -14.33 21.10
C ALA A 71 -6.66 -15.16 20.15
N TYR A 72 -5.92 -14.45 19.30
CA TYR A 72 -5.01 -15.01 18.32
C TYR A 72 -4.14 -16.13 18.92
N ARG A 73 -4.36 -17.35 18.45
CA ARG A 73 -3.69 -18.59 18.89
C ARG A 73 -2.17 -18.57 18.59
N GLY A 74 -1.70 -17.63 17.76
CA GLY A 74 -0.29 -17.37 17.49
C GLY A 74 0.46 -16.63 18.62
N ALA A 75 -0.23 -16.05 19.60
CA ALA A 75 0.45 -15.37 20.72
C ALA A 75 0.88 -16.32 21.85
N GLN A 76 0.57 -17.62 21.78
CA GLN A 76 0.74 -18.58 22.90
C GLN A 76 2.19 -18.99 23.24
N GLY A 77 3.21 -18.24 22.80
CA GLY A 77 4.61 -18.58 23.09
C GLY A 77 5.60 -17.41 23.17
N LEU A 78 5.14 -16.15 23.05
CA LEU A 78 6.02 -14.98 23.16
C LEU A 78 5.95 -14.38 24.57
N ASP A 79 7.10 -13.94 25.08
CA ASP A 79 7.21 -13.23 26.35
C ASP A 79 6.30 -11.98 26.31
N PRO A 80 5.34 -11.82 27.24
CA PRO A 80 4.45 -10.66 27.29
C PRO A 80 5.19 -9.31 27.34
N ALA A 81 6.44 -9.28 27.83
CA ALA A 81 7.27 -8.08 27.79
C ALA A 81 7.63 -7.67 26.35
N PHE A 82 7.91 -8.63 25.47
CA PHE A 82 8.24 -8.39 24.06
C PHE A 82 7.03 -7.93 23.26
N ILE A 83 5.84 -8.50 23.55
CA ILE A 83 4.57 -8.06 22.95
C ILE A 83 4.30 -6.60 23.32
N LYS A 84 4.51 -6.22 24.59
CA LYS A 84 4.32 -4.86 25.07
C LYS A 84 5.33 -3.86 24.49
N GLU A 85 6.56 -4.29 24.27
CA GLU A 85 7.58 -3.49 23.60
C GLU A 85 7.27 -3.29 22.12
N LEU A 86 6.77 -4.33 21.43
CA LEU A 86 6.24 -4.24 20.07
C LEU A 86 5.04 -3.27 20.03
N GLU A 87 4.02 -3.44 20.87
CA GLU A 87 2.86 -2.54 20.93
C GLU A 87 3.27 -1.07 21.12
N LYS A 88 4.29 -0.83 21.96
CA LYS A 88 4.87 0.50 22.20
C LYS A 88 5.63 1.04 20.99
N GLN A 89 6.44 0.23 20.31
CA GLN A 89 7.15 0.62 19.09
C GLN A 89 6.19 0.89 17.92
N PHE A 90 5.11 0.11 17.81
CA PHE A 90 4.09 0.27 16.79
C PHE A 90 3.03 1.33 17.15
N GLY A 91 3.06 1.86 18.37
CA GLY A 91 2.17 2.92 18.83
C GLY A 91 0.71 2.51 18.94
N PHE A 92 0.43 1.20 19.02
CA PHE A 92 -0.93 0.68 19.25
C PHE A 92 -1.41 0.89 20.69
N ASP A 93 -0.52 1.29 21.59
CA ASP A 93 -0.82 1.74 22.96
C ASP A 93 -1.61 3.06 23.00
N LYS A 94 -1.64 3.81 21.89
CA LYS A 94 -2.28 5.14 21.80
C LYS A 94 -3.61 5.09 21.06
N PRO A 95 -4.59 5.90 21.47
CA PRO A 95 -5.91 5.90 20.84
C PRO A 95 -5.81 6.32 19.36
N ALA A 96 -6.75 5.83 18.55
CA ALA A 96 -6.72 5.95 17.08
C ALA A 96 -6.48 7.37 16.57
N HIS A 97 -7.02 8.39 17.26
CA HIS A 97 -6.86 9.79 16.91
C HIS A 97 -5.43 10.30 17.10
N GLU A 98 -4.71 9.89 18.15
CA GLU A 98 -3.31 10.26 18.36
C GLU A 98 -2.40 9.67 17.29
N ARG A 99 -2.67 8.43 16.88
CA ARG A 99 -1.93 7.77 15.78
C ARG A 99 -2.15 8.49 14.46
N PHE A 100 -3.39 8.89 14.17
CA PHE A 100 -3.72 9.65 12.97
C PHE A 100 -3.04 11.02 12.98
N LEU A 101 -3.06 11.75 14.10
CA LEU A 101 -2.37 13.04 14.22
C LEU A 101 -0.85 12.92 14.08
N LYS A 102 -0.25 11.88 14.67
CA LYS A 102 1.18 11.59 14.50
C LYS A 102 1.49 11.29 13.02
N MET A 103 0.72 10.42 12.37
CA MET A 103 0.86 10.12 10.94
C MET A 103 0.73 11.39 10.08
N LEU A 104 -0.24 12.25 10.37
CA LEU A 104 -0.43 13.51 9.65
C LEU A 104 0.76 14.44 9.80
N LYS A 105 1.33 14.53 11.02
CA LYS A 105 2.55 15.30 11.29
C LYS A 105 3.77 14.73 10.56
N ASP A 106 3.96 13.42 10.61
CA ASP A 106 5.08 12.74 9.97
C ASP A 106 5.02 12.94 8.44
N TYR A 107 3.82 12.78 7.84
CA TYR A 107 3.59 13.03 6.41
C TYR A 107 3.80 14.50 6.03
N ALA A 108 3.36 15.44 6.87
CA ALA A 108 3.61 16.87 6.66
C ALA A 108 5.11 17.21 6.73
N THR A 109 5.90 16.44 7.48
CA THR A 109 7.36 16.59 7.60
C THR A 109 8.12 15.80 6.52
N PHE A 110 7.40 15.22 5.55
CA PHE A 110 7.93 14.32 4.51
C PHE A 110 8.62 13.06 5.05
N ASP A 111 8.28 12.65 6.28
CA ASP A 111 8.72 11.38 6.85
C ASP A 111 7.64 10.32 6.63
N PHE A 112 7.87 9.48 5.62
CA PHE A 112 6.98 8.37 5.26
C PHE A 112 7.31 7.08 6.00
N GLY A 113 8.32 7.08 6.87
CA GLY A 113 8.76 5.91 7.62
C GLY A 113 9.58 4.90 6.83
N ARG A 114 9.70 3.69 7.39
CA ARG A 114 10.47 2.56 6.85
C ARG A 114 9.52 1.54 6.21
N SER A 115 9.93 0.99 5.07
CA SER A 115 9.22 -0.08 4.38
C SER A 115 9.44 -1.41 5.12
N TYR A 116 8.38 -2.00 5.67
CA TYR A 116 8.42 -3.28 6.38
C TYR A 116 8.85 -4.47 5.50
N PHE A 117 8.71 -4.37 4.19
CA PHE A 117 9.06 -5.46 3.25
C PHE A 117 10.48 -5.36 2.72
N ARG A 118 11.15 -4.21 2.87
CA ARG A 118 12.45 -3.93 2.22
C ARG A 118 13.47 -3.26 3.15
N ASP A 119 13.15 -3.07 4.43
CA ASP A 119 13.97 -2.43 5.48
C ASP A 119 14.60 -1.06 5.10
N ALA A 120 14.07 -0.42 4.06
CA ALA A 120 14.56 0.83 3.50
C ALA A 120 13.57 1.97 3.76
N PRO A 121 14.03 3.22 3.90
CA PRO A 121 13.12 4.37 3.99
C PRO A 121 12.27 4.44 2.73
N VAL A 122 10.96 4.67 2.88
CA VAL A 122 10.01 4.67 1.76
C VAL A 122 10.41 5.68 0.68
N LEU A 123 10.98 6.82 1.07
CA LEU A 123 11.54 7.82 0.15
C LEU A 123 12.62 7.28 -0.78
N GLN A 124 13.51 6.42 -0.27
CA GLN A 124 14.54 5.80 -1.09
C GLN A 124 13.92 4.80 -2.08
N LEU A 125 12.90 4.05 -1.63
CA LEU A 125 12.19 3.12 -2.50
C LEU A 125 11.41 3.86 -3.61
N ILE A 126 10.78 4.99 -3.28
CA ILE A 126 10.14 5.86 -4.27
C ILE A 126 11.18 6.35 -5.29
N LYS A 127 12.34 6.83 -4.83
CA LYS A 127 13.43 7.26 -5.72
C LYS A 127 13.95 6.14 -6.62
N GLU A 128 14.00 4.91 -6.13
CA GLU A 128 14.41 3.74 -6.91
C GLU A 128 13.39 3.39 -8.00
N LYS A 129 12.09 3.57 -7.74
CA LYS A 129 11.01 3.23 -8.70
C LYS A 129 10.65 4.37 -9.66
N LEU A 130 10.89 5.62 -9.27
CA LEU A 130 10.67 6.80 -10.11
C LEU A 130 11.24 6.71 -11.54
N PRO A 131 12.53 6.36 -11.76
CA PRO A 131 13.08 6.33 -13.11
C PRO A 131 12.41 5.28 -14.00
N VAL A 132 12.00 4.15 -13.44
CA VAL A 132 11.31 3.09 -14.18
C VAL A 132 9.95 3.59 -14.68
N SER A 133 9.16 4.19 -13.79
CA SER A 133 7.85 4.74 -14.15
C SER A 133 7.94 5.88 -15.17
N ILE A 134 8.91 6.78 -15.03
CA ILE A 134 9.14 7.89 -15.96
C ILE A 134 9.51 7.35 -17.34
N THR A 135 10.40 6.35 -17.41
CA THR A 135 10.85 5.78 -18.68
C THR A 135 9.70 5.09 -19.41
N LEU A 136 8.91 4.27 -18.71
CA LEU A 136 7.73 3.61 -19.28
C LEU A 136 6.67 4.63 -19.74
N GLY A 137 6.40 5.66 -18.92
CA GLY A 137 5.47 6.73 -19.27
C GLY A 137 5.92 7.48 -20.52
N LEU A 138 7.20 7.86 -20.59
CA LEU A 138 7.77 8.53 -21.76
C LEU A 138 7.64 7.67 -23.02
N TRP A 139 7.99 6.39 -22.97
CA TRP A 139 7.82 5.49 -24.13
C TRP A 139 6.37 5.34 -24.55
N MET A 140 5.45 5.20 -23.61
CA MET A 140 4.01 5.15 -23.91
C MET A 140 3.52 6.42 -24.57
N THR A 141 3.91 7.60 -24.06
CA THR A 141 3.55 8.87 -24.69
C THR A 141 4.14 8.99 -26.08
N LEU A 142 5.41 8.63 -26.27
CA LEU A 142 6.09 8.75 -27.55
C LEU A 142 5.49 7.80 -28.59
N LEU A 143 5.23 6.54 -28.24
CA LEU A 143 4.55 5.59 -29.12
C LEU A 143 3.11 6.00 -29.42
N SER A 144 2.37 6.48 -28.41
CA SER A 144 1.01 6.95 -28.58
C SER A 144 0.95 8.09 -29.59
N TYR A 145 1.80 9.11 -29.46
CA TYR A 145 1.85 10.22 -30.41
C TYR A 145 2.38 9.76 -31.78
N ALA A 146 3.40 8.91 -31.82
CA ALA A 146 3.98 8.42 -33.07
C ALA A 146 2.99 7.60 -33.90
N ILE A 147 2.04 6.89 -33.28
CA ILE A 147 1.00 6.12 -33.97
C ILE A 147 -0.25 6.97 -34.20
N SER A 148 -0.67 7.73 -33.19
CA SER A 148 -1.91 8.51 -33.22
C SER A 148 -1.83 9.68 -34.21
N ILE A 149 -0.70 10.39 -34.28
CA ILE A 149 -0.53 11.52 -35.23
C ILE A 149 -0.71 11.06 -36.68
N PRO A 150 0.05 10.07 -37.21
CA PRO A 150 -0.09 9.69 -38.62
C PRO A 150 -1.43 9.03 -38.91
N LEU A 151 -2.01 8.26 -37.98
CA LEU A 151 -3.37 7.73 -38.15
C LEU A 151 -4.41 8.85 -38.18
N GLY A 152 -4.29 9.85 -37.30
CA GLY A 152 -5.15 11.03 -37.26
C GLY A 152 -5.05 11.86 -38.53
N ILE A 153 -3.83 12.12 -39.02
CA ILE A 153 -3.60 12.82 -40.29
C ILE A 153 -4.18 12.01 -41.45
N ARG A 154 -3.91 10.70 -41.52
CA ARG A 154 -4.42 9.84 -42.59
C ARG A 154 -5.94 9.77 -42.59
N LYS A 155 -6.59 9.78 -41.42
CA LYS A 155 -8.04 9.88 -41.28
C LYS A 155 -8.51 11.22 -41.85
N ALA A 156 -8.02 12.35 -41.33
CA ALA A 156 -8.41 13.69 -41.74
C ALA A 156 -8.21 13.98 -43.24
N VAL A 157 -7.18 13.40 -43.87
CA VAL A 157 -6.93 13.57 -45.33
C VAL A 157 -7.84 12.69 -46.18
N LYS A 158 -8.33 11.55 -45.65
CA LYS A 158 -9.23 10.62 -46.34
C LYS A 158 -10.67 10.70 -45.82
N ASP A 159 -11.04 11.84 -45.24
CA ASP A 159 -12.41 12.09 -44.78
C ASP A 159 -13.38 11.93 -45.97
N GLY A 160 -14.34 11.01 -45.83
CA GLY A 160 -15.32 10.66 -46.86
C GLY A 160 -15.15 9.30 -47.57
N SER A 161 -14.22 8.42 -47.15
CA SER A 161 -14.11 7.05 -47.68
C SER A 161 -14.94 6.02 -46.88
N ARG A 162 -15.21 4.82 -47.45
CA ARG A 162 -16.12 3.79 -46.90
C ARG A 162 -15.76 3.25 -45.50
N PHE A 163 -14.61 3.62 -44.96
CA PHE A 163 -14.20 3.36 -43.58
C PHE A 163 -14.05 4.71 -42.87
N ASP A 164 -15.18 5.28 -42.43
CA ASP A 164 -15.23 6.32 -41.40
C ASP A 164 -15.88 5.74 -40.14
#